data_AF-A0A9D0ZCD7-F1
#
_entry.id   AF-A0A9D0ZCD7-F1
#
_cell.length_a   1.000
_cell.length_b   1.000
_cell.length_c   1.000
_cell.angle_alpha   90.00
_cell.angle_beta   90.00
_cell.angle_gamma   90.00
#
_symmetry.space_group_name_H-M   'P 1'
#
loop_
_entity.id
_entity.type
_entity.pdbx_description
1 polymer ?
#
loop_
_entity_poly.entity_id
_entity_poly.type
_entity_poly.pdbx_seq_one_letter_code
_entity_poly.pdbx_strand_id
1 'polypeptide(L)'
;MKKKHAALVLALIMALAVLTCGASASGSGDIINSSRSGVVRIAAYGPSSLIMDSAGDLYIMEMAYSFGSGFGVGETGQETVNFVTNTHVVTFEPEVYDEEGNYLGATSMPASNVYIMLNDLSWDPLTHTVDQSQCVPCEVLYYSESGYPDYAVLQAASAPAGRTALPLLPDESAVSETESVYALGYPGTSDQTEVGNYGLERPASVENVTVTSGVVSRFTTSSSLGGTRLIQHDATINSGNSGGPLLNAGGAVIGINTYTITPESGNTSSYAVRISYVADKLDELGIAYDVYEPDGGPGIWLYVMIAAVIVVIIAVLVLVLRRRKRPVGAPAPAGAAAPAAFRFQGLSGAFAGRRFAIDGTVRIGRDGQQCSFVYPAEVSGVSRTHCELSAGNGVVYLRDLGSTYGTFVNGRRLSPNETASLRPGDVFSLGSDEQSFIIDVKGGA
;
A
#
# COMPACT_ATOMS: atom_id res chain seq x y z
N MET A 1 -25.21 -25.19 -38.86
CA MET A 1 -25.21 -24.76 -37.43
C MET A 1 -23.88 -24.22 -36.92
N LYS A 2 -22.70 -24.70 -37.37
CA LYS A 2 -21.38 -24.29 -36.84
C LYS A 2 -21.03 -22.79 -36.98
N LYS A 3 -21.37 -22.14 -38.10
CA LYS A 3 -21.05 -20.70 -38.33
C LYS A 3 -21.82 -19.73 -37.41
N LYS A 4 -23.06 -20.05 -37.03
CA LYS A 4 -23.87 -19.20 -36.14
C LYS A 4 -23.39 -19.21 -34.67
N HIS A 5 -22.73 -20.29 -34.25
CA HIS A 5 -22.21 -20.43 -32.88
C HIS A 5 -20.86 -19.72 -32.72
N ALA A 6 -20.01 -19.72 -33.75
CA ALA A 6 -18.78 -18.94 -33.76
C ALA A 6 -19.06 -17.42 -33.72
N ALA A 7 -20.08 -16.96 -34.46
CA ALA A 7 -20.50 -15.57 -34.44
C ALA A 7 -21.06 -15.13 -33.07
N LEU A 8 -21.80 -16.01 -32.39
CA LEU A 8 -22.33 -15.74 -31.04
C LEU A 8 -21.22 -15.64 -29.99
N VAL A 9 -20.20 -16.51 -30.07
CA VAL A 9 -19.03 -16.47 -29.17
C VAL A 9 -18.20 -15.21 -29.43
N LEU A 10 -17.99 -14.85 -30.71
CA LEU A 10 -17.27 -13.62 -31.06
C LEU A 10 -18.03 -12.36 -30.61
N ALA A 11 -19.36 -12.35 -30.73
CA ALA A 11 -20.20 -11.26 -30.24
C ALA A 11 -20.19 -11.17 -28.69
N LEU A 12 -20.11 -12.30 -27.98
CA LEU A 12 -19.99 -12.32 -26.53
C LEU A 12 -18.61 -11.82 -26.07
N ILE A 13 -17.54 -12.17 -26.78
CA ILE A 13 -16.16 -11.68 -26.51
C ILE A 13 -16.08 -10.18 -26.78
N MET A 14 -16.70 -9.69 -27.87
CA MET A 14 -16.76 -8.26 -28.18
C MET A 14 -17.62 -7.49 -27.17
N ALA A 15 -18.74 -8.05 -26.70
CA ALA A 15 -19.55 -7.45 -25.64
C ALA A 15 -18.78 -7.39 -24.31
N LEU A 16 -18.00 -8.43 -23.98
CA LEU A 16 -17.14 -8.46 -22.78
C LEU A 16 -16.00 -7.43 -22.87
N ALA A 17 -15.45 -7.19 -24.07
CA ALA A 17 -14.45 -6.15 -24.32
C ALA A 17 -15.05 -4.72 -24.24
N VAL A 18 -16.34 -4.55 -24.54
CA VAL A 18 -17.06 -3.28 -24.35
C VAL A 18 -17.38 -3.03 -22.88
N LEU A 19 -17.61 -4.08 -22.08
CA LEU A 19 -17.81 -3.99 -20.61
C LEU A 19 -16.51 -3.70 -19.83
N THR A 20 -15.33 -4.00 -20.37
CA THR A 20 -14.04 -3.60 -19.80
C THR A 20 -13.62 -2.18 -20.19
N CYS A 21 -14.37 -1.50 -21.06
CA CYS A 21 -14.13 -0.12 -21.47
C CYS A 21 -14.99 0.89 -20.67
N GLY A 22 -15.62 0.43 -19.58
CA GLY A 22 -16.57 1.21 -18.78
C GLY A 22 -16.09 1.64 -17.41
N ALA A 23 -14.80 1.53 -17.08
CA ALA A 23 -14.23 2.23 -15.93
C ALA A 23 -13.88 3.64 -16.41
N SER A 24 -14.75 4.58 -16.06
CA SER A 24 -14.56 6.01 -16.20
C SER A 24 -13.12 6.39 -15.85
N ALA A 25 -12.40 6.90 -16.84
CA ALA A 25 -11.24 7.75 -16.61
C ALA A 25 -11.73 8.98 -15.84
N SER A 26 -11.80 8.88 -14.51
CA SER A 26 -11.73 10.06 -13.66
C SER A 26 -10.40 10.71 -14.03
N GLY A 27 -10.45 11.92 -14.59
CA GLY A 27 -9.22 12.60 -14.97
C GLY A 27 -8.33 12.74 -13.73
N SER A 28 -7.02 12.75 -13.89
CA SER A 28 -6.10 13.03 -12.79
C SER A 28 -6.50 14.30 -12.02
N GLY A 29 -7.08 15.30 -12.71
CA GLY A 29 -7.67 16.48 -12.10
C GLY A 29 -8.78 16.20 -11.07
N ASP A 30 -9.66 15.22 -11.30
CA ASP A 30 -10.74 14.86 -10.36
C ASP A 30 -10.17 14.19 -9.11
N ILE A 31 -9.18 13.31 -9.28
CA ILE A 31 -8.49 12.64 -8.18
C ILE A 31 -7.80 13.68 -7.30
N ILE A 32 -6.96 14.55 -7.88
CA ILE A 32 -6.24 15.58 -7.14
C ILE A 32 -7.20 16.56 -6.46
N ASN A 33 -8.32 16.91 -7.10
CA ASN A 33 -9.31 17.77 -6.48
C ASN A 33 -9.98 17.10 -5.28
N SER A 34 -10.24 15.79 -5.34
CA SER A 34 -10.77 15.03 -4.19
C SER A 34 -9.76 14.91 -3.04
N SER A 35 -8.45 14.84 -3.34
CA SER A 35 -7.37 14.77 -2.35
C SER A 35 -7.24 16.01 -1.47
N ARG A 36 -7.89 17.13 -1.82
CA ARG A 36 -7.98 18.34 -0.95
C ARG A 36 -8.57 18.01 0.42
N SER A 37 -9.50 17.06 0.47
CA SER A 37 -10.10 16.60 1.72
C SER A 37 -9.07 16.00 2.68
N GLY A 38 -7.94 15.50 2.18
CA GLY A 38 -6.88 14.96 3.02
C GLY A 38 -5.87 15.98 3.53
N VAL A 39 -6.04 17.27 3.22
CA VAL A 39 -5.12 18.34 3.62
C VAL A 39 -5.75 19.19 4.72
N VAL A 40 -4.95 19.60 5.70
CA VAL A 40 -5.37 20.42 6.84
C VAL A 40 -4.48 21.64 7.01
N ARG A 41 -5.02 22.69 7.63
CA ARG A 41 -4.26 23.85 8.06
C ARG A 41 -3.86 23.69 9.51
N ILE A 42 -2.57 23.83 9.79
CA ILE A 42 -1.99 23.69 11.12
C ILE A 42 -1.63 25.07 11.65
N ALA A 43 -1.98 25.31 12.91
CA ALA A 43 -1.54 26.45 13.70
C ALA A 43 -0.80 25.93 14.93
N ALA A 44 0.46 26.34 15.10
CA ALA A 44 1.24 26.06 16.30
C ALA A 44 1.46 27.35 17.07
N TYR A 45 1.49 27.27 18.39
CA TYR A 45 1.70 28.39 19.31
C TYR A 45 2.89 28.09 20.21
N GLY A 46 3.85 29.00 20.28
CA GLY A 46 5.09 28.80 21.01
C GLY A 46 5.82 30.12 21.29
N PRO A 47 6.92 30.09 22.06
CA PRO A 47 7.67 31.29 22.40
C PRO A 47 8.39 31.84 21.17
N SER A 48 8.37 33.17 21.00
CA SER A 48 9.21 33.90 20.04
C SER A 48 10.41 34.56 20.70
N SER A 49 10.34 34.85 22.00
CA SER A 49 11.46 35.39 22.74
C SER A 49 11.41 35.00 24.21
N LEU A 50 12.60 34.86 24.80
CA LEU A 50 12.83 34.45 26.18
C LEU A 50 13.75 35.45 26.90
N ILE A 51 13.57 35.56 28.21
CA ILE A 51 14.52 36.23 29.12
C ILE A 51 15.20 35.16 29.98
N MET A 52 16.53 35.22 30.08
CA MET A 52 17.33 34.45 31.01
C MET A 52 17.63 35.30 32.25
N ASP A 53 17.26 34.82 33.43
CA ASP A 53 17.57 35.51 34.67
C ASP A 53 19.02 35.29 35.14
N SER A 54 19.44 36.05 36.16
CA SER A 54 20.76 35.90 36.79
C SER A 54 21.05 34.51 37.40
N ALA A 55 20.06 33.65 37.61
CA ALA A 55 20.22 32.26 38.03
C ALA A 55 20.35 31.28 36.84
N GLY A 56 20.07 31.74 35.62
CA GLY A 56 20.10 30.95 34.39
C GLY A 56 18.74 30.34 34.00
N ASP A 57 17.66 30.70 34.69
CA ASP A 57 16.31 30.21 34.39
C ASP A 57 15.70 31.02 33.23
N LEU A 58 14.96 30.33 32.35
CA LEU A 58 14.34 30.93 31.16
C LEU A 58 12.85 31.23 31.40
N TYR A 59 12.44 32.45 31.03
CA TYR A 59 11.05 32.91 31.09
C TYR A 59 10.57 33.37 29.72
N ILE A 60 9.32 33.04 29.39
CA ILE A 60 8.70 33.47 28.13
C ILE A 60 8.39 34.96 28.19
N MET A 61 8.94 35.72 27.24
CA MET A 61 8.66 37.15 27.10
C MET A 61 7.53 37.37 26.09
N GLU A 62 7.65 36.79 24.89
CA GLU A 62 6.64 36.88 23.85
C GLU A 62 6.31 35.51 23.26
N MET A 63 5.08 35.40 22.80
CA MET A 63 4.55 34.22 22.12
C MET A 63 4.23 34.57 20.66
N ALA A 64 4.44 33.61 19.78
CA ALA A 64 4.10 33.72 18.37
C ALA A 64 3.34 32.49 17.88
N TYR A 65 2.77 32.64 16.69
CA TYR A 65 2.14 31.56 15.97
C TYR A 65 2.92 31.21 14.71
N SER A 66 3.03 29.91 14.46
CA SER A 66 3.49 29.35 13.18
C SER A 66 2.30 28.71 12.47
N PHE A 67 2.28 28.83 11.14
CA PHE A 67 1.22 28.26 10.31
C PHE A 67 1.84 27.42 9.20
N GLY A 68 1.22 26.29 8.96
CA GLY A 68 1.61 25.38 7.89
C GLY A 68 0.44 24.56 7.41
N SER A 69 0.76 23.61 6.56
CA SER A 69 -0.16 22.58 6.09
C SER A 69 0.20 21.24 6.73
N GLY A 70 -0.76 20.33 6.73
CA GLY A 70 -0.54 18.92 7.03
C GLY A 70 -1.45 18.05 6.19
N PHE A 71 -1.29 16.73 6.30
CA PHE A 71 -2.20 15.78 5.66
C PHE A 71 -2.51 14.58 6.52
N GLY A 72 -3.71 14.01 6.34
CA GLY A 72 -4.18 12.86 7.08
C GLY A 72 -3.54 11.56 6.59
N VAL A 73 -3.26 10.65 7.53
CA VAL A 73 -2.79 9.27 7.27
C VAL A 73 -3.69 8.28 8.00
N GLY A 74 -3.87 7.08 7.45
CA GLY A 74 -4.87 6.12 7.92
C GLY A 74 -5.53 5.34 6.77
N GLU A 75 -6.77 4.91 6.98
CA GLU A 75 -7.60 4.27 5.96
C GLU A 75 -8.04 5.30 4.90
N THR A 76 -7.64 5.10 3.65
CA THR A 76 -7.77 6.09 2.58
C THR A 76 -9.22 6.50 2.37
N GLY A 77 -9.47 7.81 2.37
CA GLY A 77 -10.81 8.37 2.18
C GLY A 77 -11.71 8.31 3.43
N GLN A 78 -11.25 7.72 4.54
CA GLN A 78 -11.93 7.81 5.84
C GLN A 78 -11.38 8.97 6.66
N GLU A 79 -12.20 9.53 7.55
CA GLU A 79 -11.74 10.54 8.51
C GLU A 79 -10.68 9.96 9.45
N THR A 80 -9.66 10.75 9.78
CA THR A 80 -8.53 10.29 10.60
C THR A 80 -8.18 11.27 11.72
N VAL A 81 -7.51 10.76 12.75
CA VAL A 81 -6.89 11.53 13.83
C VAL A 81 -5.38 11.70 13.63
N ASN A 82 -4.76 10.95 12.73
CA ASN A 82 -3.31 10.98 12.55
C ASN A 82 -2.94 11.86 11.37
N PHE A 83 -2.05 12.82 11.60
CA PHE A 83 -1.64 13.81 10.62
C PHE A 83 -0.13 13.94 10.54
N VAL A 84 0.35 14.39 9.40
CA VAL A 84 1.78 14.61 9.12
C VAL A 84 1.99 16.04 8.69
N THR A 85 3.09 16.65 9.14
CA THR A 85 3.52 18.01 8.76
C THR A 85 5.05 18.12 8.80
N ASN A 86 5.62 19.32 8.68
CA ASN A 86 7.05 19.58 8.87
C ASN A 86 7.41 19.80 10.35
N THR A 87 8.66 19.55 10.73
CA THR A 87 9.17 19.87 12.07
C THR A 87 9.09 21.38 12.33
N HIS A 88 9.52 22.21 11.37
CA HIS A 88 9.52 23.67 11.54
C HIS A 88 8.12 24.29 11.70
N VAL A 89 7.05 23.56 11.40
CA VAL A 89 5.68 24.01 11.66
C VAL A 89 5.33 23.89 13.13
N VAL A 90 5.96 22.95 13.86
CA VAL A 90 5.66 22.61 15.26
C VAL A 90 6.83 22.88 16.21
N THR A 91 7.87 23.58 15.75
CA THR A 91 9.00 24.03 16.56
C THR A 91 9.24 25.52 16.34
N PHE A 92 9.76 26.19 17.37
CA PHE A 92 10.10 27.60 17.37
C PHE A 92 11.59 27.78 17.70
N GLU A 93 12.18 28.87 17.24
CA GLU A 93 13.55 29.26 17.56
C GLU A 93 13.56 30.63 18.27
N PRO A 94 13.09 30.72 19.53
CA PRO A 94 13.04 31.99 20.23
C PRO A 94 14.42 32.62 20.44
N GLU A 95 14.47 33.94 20.30
CA GLU A 95 15.61 34.77 20.69
C GLU A 95 15.68 34.89 22.21
N VAL A 96 16.86 34.73 22.79
CA VAL A 96 17.12 34.75 24.23
C VAL A 96 17.84 36.04 24.59
N TYR A 97 17.32 36.76 25.58
CA TYR A 97 17.89 37.99 26.11
C TYR A 97 18.22 37.85 27.60
N ASP A 98 19.16 38.64 28.13
CA ASP A 98 19.32 38.82 29.58
C ASP A 98 18.29 39.81 30.15
N GLU A 99 18.27 39.99 31.48
CA GLU A 99 17.36 40.92 32.17
C GLU A 99 17.60 42.40 31.78
N GLU A 100 18.78 42.73 31.26
CA GLU A 100 19.13 44.04 30.72
C GLU A 100 18.74 44.24 29.24
N GLY A 101 18.23 43.19 28.58
CA GLY A 101 17.80 43.20 27.18
C GLY A 101 18.92 42.97 26.16
N ASN A 102 20.09 42.48 26.56
CA ASN A 102 21.15 42.09 25.65
C ASN A 102 20.87 40.72 25.04
N TYR A 103 21.06 40.58 23.73
CA TYR A 103 20.88 39.32 23.03
C TYR A 103 21.96 38.29 23.38
N LEU A 104 21.54 37.09 23.79
CA LEU A 104 22.39 35.98 24.22
C LEU A 104 22.48 34.85 23.17
N GLY A 105 21.55 34.78 22.22
CA GLY A 105 21.47 33.73 21.21
C GLY A 105 20.03 33.31 20.92
N ALA A 106 19.86 32.21 20.19
CA ALA A 106 18.57 31.58 19.96
C ALA A 106 18.62 30.11 20.39
N THR A 107 17.49 29.54 20.77
CA THR A 107 17.37 28.13 21.13
C THR A 107 16.18 27.50 20.42
N SER A 108 16.24 26.22 20.08
CA SER A 108 15.09 25.50 19.51
C SER A 108 14.19 24.97 20.63
N MET A 109 12.88 25.15 20.47
CA MET A 109 11.87 24.67 21.41
C MET A 109 10.66 24.11 20.66
N PRO A 110 9.99 23.05 21.17
CA PRO A 110 8.73 22.60 20.60
C PRO A 110 7.62 23.64 20.83
N ALA A 111 6.59 23.60 20.00
CA ALA A 111 5.37 24.37 20.21
C ALA A 111 4.70 24.00 21.55
N SER A 112 4.19 24.99 22.27
CA SER A 112 3.37 24.79 23.48
C SER A 112 2.03 24.12 23.15
N ASN A 113 1.44 24.50 22.02
CA ASN A 113 0.18 23.91 21.53
C ASN A 113 0.18 23.82 20.01
N VAL A 114 -0.45 22.78 19.48
CA VAL A 114 -0.67 22.58 18.04
C VAL A 114 -2.15 22.34 17.80
N TYR A 115 -2.69 22.94 16.75
CA TYR A 115 -4.10 22.89 16.38
C TYR A 115 -4.28 22.61 14.89
N ILE A 116 -5.30 21.83 14.56
CA ILE A 116 -5.88 21.78 13.21
C ILE A 116 -7.04 22.77 13.16
N MET A 117 -6.98 23.73 12.24
CA MET A 117 -8.04 24.72 12.02
C MET A 117 -9.16 24.09 11.18
N LEU A 118 -10.42 24.23 11.61
CA LEU A 118 -11.55 23.60 10.91
C LEU A 118 -12.09 24.46 9.77
N ASN A 119 -12.03 25.78 9.92
CA ASN A 119 -12.59 26.76 8.99
C ASN A 119 -11.91 28.13 9.15
N ASP A 120 -12.29 29.07 8.28
CA ASP A 120 -11.65 30.37 8.15
C ASP A 120 -11.84 31.28 9.39
N LEU A 121 -12.84 30.96 10.25
CA LEU A 121 -13.12 31.66 11.52
C LEU A 121 -12.25 31.17 12.68
N SER A 122 -11.39 30.19 12.46
CA SER A 122 -10.51 29.64 13.50
C SER A 122 -9.44 30.63 13.96
N TRP A 123 -9.27 31.76 13.26
CA TRP A 123 -8.33 32.82 13.58
C TRP A 123 -9.08 34.13 13.78
N ASP A 124 -8.91 34.74 14.95
CA ASP A 124 -9.35 36.11 15.21
C ASP A 124 -8.24 37.07 14.80
N PRO A 125 -8.46 37.89 13.76
CA PRO A 125 -7.45 38.79 13.26
C PRO A 125 -7.33 40.11 14.03
N LEU A 126 -8.28 40.43 14.90
CA LEU A 126 -8.21 41.62 15.75
C LEU A 126 -7.35 41.34 16.98
N THR A 127 -7.48 40.14 17.55
CA THR A 127 -6.73 39.72 18.73
C THR A 127 -5.47 38.93 18.38
N HIS A 128 -5.33 38.49 17.12
CA HIS A 128 -4.28 37.58 16.66
C HIS A 128 -4.25 36.28 17.48
N THR A 129 -5.43 35.70 17.75
CA THR A 129 -5.57 34.47 18.53
C THR A 129 -6.36 33.41 17.78
N VAL A 130 -6.07 32.14 18.07
CA VAL A 130 -6.86 31.02 17.55
C VAL A 130 -8.14 30.84 18.40
N ASP A 131 -9.30 30.77 17.74
CA ASP A 131 -10.54 30.32 18.39
C ASP A 131 -10.51 28.80 18.55
N GLN A 132 -10.24 28.37 19.78
CA GLN A 132 -10.13 26.94 20.12
C GLN A 132 -11.44 26.17 19.88
N SER A 133 -12.61 26.84 19.88
CA SER A 133 -13.89 26.18 19.58
C SER A 133 -14.02 25.77 18.11
N GLN A 134 -13.23 26.38 17.23
CA GLN A 134 -13.17 26.11 15.80
C GLN A 134 -11.91 25.33 15.41
N CYS A 135 -11.21 24.76 16.39
CA CYS A 135 -9.98 23.99 16.17
C CYS A 135 -10.05 22.62 16.84
N VAL A 136 -9.18 21.73 16.37
CA VAL A 136 -8.91 20.46 17.04
C VAL A 136 -7.49 20.49 17.61
N PRO A 137 -7.32 20.38 18.94
CA PRO A 137 -5.99 20.31 19.52
C PRO A 137 -5.28 19.02 19.12
N CYS A 138 -3.97 19.09 18.94
CA CYS A 138 -3.12 17.99 18.51
C CYS A 138 -1.98 17.75 19.51
N GLU A 139 -1.69 16.48 19.75
CA GLU A 139 -0.46 16.02 20.37
C GLU A 139 0.61 15.82 19.30
N VAL A 140 1.84 16.27 19.57
CA VAL A 140 3.00 16.01 18.71
C VAL A 140 3.61 14.67 19.14
N LEU A 141 3.36 13.61 18.37
CA LEU A 141 3.89 12.27 18.66
C LEU A 141 5.38 12.15 18.30
N TYR A 142 5.79 12.89 17.26
CA TYR A 142 7.17 12.89 16.79
C TYR A 142 7.48 14.19 16.07
N TYR A 143 8.72 14.68 16.23
CA TYR A 143 9.36 15.66 15.35
C TYR A 143 10.86 15.37 15.31
N SER A 144 11.56 15.85 14.29
CA SER A 144 13.01 15.64 14.18
C SER A 144 13.76 16.68 15.02
N GLU A 145 14.33 16.26 16.15
CA GLU A 145 15.05 17.17 17.08
C GLU A 145 16.21 17.94 16.42
N SER A 146 16.87 17.34 15.44
CA SER A 146 17.94 17.98 14.66
C SER A 146 17.43 18.97 13.60
N GLY A 147 16.10 19.07 13.44
CA GLY A 147 15.43 19.72 12.31
C GLY A 147 15.37 18.86 11.04
N TYR A 148 16.08 17.73 10.98
CA TYR A 148 16.19 16.91 9.76
C TYR A 148 16.10 15.40 10.01
N PRO A 149 15.42 14.63 9.13
CA PRO A 149 14.58 15.11 8.03
C PRO A 149 13.36 15.88 8.55
N ASP A 150 12.95 16.94 7.85
CA ASP A 150 11.99 17.94 8.33
C ASP A 150 10.54 17.42 8.29
N TYR A 151 10.15 16.61 9.27
CA TYR A 151 8.79 16.09 9.39
C TYR A 151 8.36 15.90 10.85
N ALA A 152 7.06 15.91 11.08
CA ALA A 152 6.44 15.65 12.38
C ALA A 152 5.17 14.81 12.20
N VAL A 153 4.85 14.00 13.20
CA VAL A 153 3.62 13.20 13.28
C VAL A 153 2.76 13.73 14.42
N LEU A 154 1.50 14.00 14.11
CA LEU A 154 0.52 14.59 15.02
C LEU A 154 -0.64 13.63 15.24
N GLN A 155 -1.22 13.68 16.43
CA GLN A 155 -2.49 13.04 16.73
C GLN A 155 -3.50 14.09 17.21
N ALA A 156 -4.56 14.28 16.43
CA ALA A 156 -5.67 15.15 16.77
C ALA A 156 -6.55 14.52 17.84
N ALA A 157 -7.08 15.33 18.76
CA ALA A 157 -7.96 14.86 19.84
C ALA A 157 -9.28 14.25 19.33
N SER A 158 -9.70 14.59 18.11
CA SER A 158 -10.85 14.03 17.41
C SER A 158 -10.64 14.12 15.90
N ALA A 159 -11.25 13.21 15.13
CA ALA A 159 -11.16 13.28 13.68
C ALA A 159 -11.87 14.56 13.17
N PRO A 160 -11.17 15.48 12.48
CA PRO A 160 -11.81 16.68 11.95
C PRO A 160 -12.80 16.31 10.83
N ALA A 161 -14.03 16.79 10.93
CA ALA A 161 -15.08 16.44 9.97
C ALA A 161 -14.67 16.80 8.52
N GLY A 162 -14.88 15.85 7.60
CA GLY A 162 -14.52 15.98 6.20
C GLY A 162 -13.02 15.94 5.90
N ARG A 163 -12.17 15.64 6.89
CA ARG A 163 -10.71 15.49 6.70
C ARG A 163 -10.28 14.04 6.68
N THR A 164 -9.88 13.57 5.50
CA THR A 164 -9.67 12.15 5.23
C THR A 164 -8.20 11.76 5.17
N ALA A 165 -7.89 10.47 5.31
CA ALA A 165 -6.53 9.99 5.09
C ALA A 165 -6.20 9.86 3.59
N LEU A 166 -4.94 10.11 3.25
CA LEU A 166 -4.37 9.93 1.92
C LEU A 166 -3.48 8.68 1.88
N PRO A 167 -3.43 7.96 0.74
CA PRO A 167 -2.60 6.77 0.59
C PRO A 167 -1.12 7.16 0.42
N LEU A 168 -0.23 6.46 1.10
CA LEU A 168 1.22 6.69 1.01
C LEU A 168 1.84 5.84 -0.09
N LEU A 169 2.83 6.38 -0.81
CA LEU A 169 3.55 5.59 -1.80
C LEU A 169 4.36 4.44 -1.14
N PRO A 170 4.25 3.18 -1.61
CA PRO A 170 4.94 2.02 -1.04
C PRO A 170 6.45 2.09 -1.13
N ASP A 171 6.94 2.46 -2.32
CA ASP A 171 8.34 2.45 -2.67
C ASP A 171 8.63 3.60 -3.63
N GLU A 172 9.69 4.31 -3.34
CA GLU A 172 10.19 5.44 -4.10
C GLU A 172 10.67 5.02 -5.49
N SER A 173 10.99 3.73 -5.71
CA SER A 173 11.29 3.20 -7.05
C SER A 173 10.09 3.29 -8.01
N ALA A 174 8.88 3.46 -7.48
CA ALA A 174 7.68 3.66 -8.26
C ALA A 174 7.56 5.07 -8.87
N VAL A 175 8.40 6.04 -8.44
CA VAL A 175 8.37 7.41 -8.97
C VAL A 175 9.58 7.66 -9.86
N SER A 176 9.33 8.14 -11.08
CA SER A 176 10.39 8.50 -12.02
C SER A 176 10.58 10.02 -12.11
N GLU A 177 11.79 10.45 -12.47
CA GLU A 177 11.96 11.82 -12.98
C GLU A 177 11.00 12.06 -14.15
N THR A 178 10.53 13.29 -14.32
CA THR A 178 9.48 13.72 -15.27
C THR A 178 8.05 13.30 -14.92
N GLU A 179 7.84 12.54 -13.84
CA GLU A 179 6.49 12.23 -13.36
C GLU A 179 5.75 13.49 -12.91
N SER A 180 4.46 13.57 -13.26
CA SER A 180 3.60 14.69 -12.85
C SER A 180 3.32 14.65 -11.36
N VAL A 181 3.53 15.78 -10.70
CA VAL A 181 3.33 15.94 -9.26
C VAL A 181 2.47 17.15 -8.95
N TYR A 182 1.81 17.10 -7.80
CA TYR A 182 0.86 18.10 -7.34
C TYR A 182 1.18 18.45 -5.89
N ALA A 183 1.59 19.68 -5.62
CA ALA A 183 1.81 20.17 -4.26
C ALA A 183 0.51 20.78 -3.74
N LEU A 184 0.06 20.30 -2.58
CA LEU A 184 -1.15 20.80 -1.92
C LEU A 184 -0.81 21.48 -0.59
N GLY A 185 -1.54 22.54 -0.26
CA GLY A 185 -1.42 23.23 1.02
C GLY A 185 -2.18 24.54 1.10
N TYR A 186 -1.97 25.29 2.19
CA TYR A 186 -2.57 26.58 2.50
C TYR A 186 -1.54 27.70 2.41
N PRO A 187 -1.32 28.31 1.24
CA PRO A 187 -0.25 29.28 1.05
C PRO A 187 -0.50 30.59 1.83
N GLY A 188 0.46 30.99 2.65
CA GLY A 188 0.52 32.26 3.37
C GLY A 188 0.72 33.51 2.50
N THR A 189 1.13 33.38 1.23
CA THR A 189 1.07 34.52 0.29
C THR A 189 -0.37 34.88 -0.07
N SER A 190 -1.29 33.92 -0.05
CA SER A 190 -2.73 34.19 -0.17
C SER A 190 -3.25 34.92 1.08
N ASP A 191 -2.77 34.52 2.28
CA ASP A 191 -3.06 35.25 3.53
C ASP A 191 -2.60 36.72 3.41
N GLN A 192 -1.41 37.02 2.87
CA GLN A 192 -0.92 38.41 2.74
C GLN A 192 -1.70 39.24 1.72
N THR A 193 -2.22 38.63 0.64
CA THR A 193 -3.06 39.34 -0.33
C THR A 193 -4.49 39.58 0.19
N GLU A 194 -5.00 38.70 1.04
CA GLU A 194 -6.27 38.92 1.75
C GLU A 194 -6.07 40.00 2.83
N VAL A 195 -5.05 39.86 3.69
CA VAL A 195 -4.75 40.80 4.79
C VAL A 195 -4.41 42.21 4.30
N GLY A 196 -3.90 42.33 3.07
CA GLY A 196 -3.47 43.61 2.50
C GLY A 196 -4.57 44.46 1.82
N ASN A 197 -5.69 43.87 1.37
CA ASN A 197 -6.69 44.66 0.61
C ASN A 197 -8.17 44.32 0.90
N TYR A 198 -8.57 43.11 1.34
CA TYR A 198 -10.00 42.77 1.48
C TYR A 198 -10.38 41.68 2.51
N GLY A 199 -9.47 41.04 3.25
CA GLY A 199 -9.80 39.94 4.14
C GLY A 199 -8.81 39.80 5.31
N LEU A 200 -9.31 39.97 6.53
CA LEU A 200 -8.56 39.65 7.74
C LEU A 200 -8.60 38.14 8.07
N GLU A 201 -9.07 37.31 7.14
CA GLU A 201 -9.37 35.90 7.39
C GLU A 201 -8.15 35.02 7.15
N ARG A 202 -8.11 33.86 7.82
CA ARG A 202 -7.06 32.85 7.62
C ARG A 202 -7.70 31.59 7.03
N PRO A 203 -7.69 31.42 5.70
CA PRO A 203 -8.41 30.33 5.06
C PRO A 203 -7.94 28.96 5.54
N ALA A 204 -8.85 28.14 6.04
CA ALA A 204 -8.61 26.78 6.50
C ALA A 204 -9.63 25.76 5.95
N SER A 205 -10.69 26.19 5.26
CA SER A 205 -11.66 25.28 4.64
C SER A 205 -11.03 24.35 3.58
N VAL A 206 -11.67 23.22 3.26
CA VAL A 206 -11.19 22.28 2.20
C VAL A 206 -11.13 22.96 0.83
N GLU A 207 -12.07 23.85 0.56
CA GLU A 207 -12.18 24.58 -0.72
C GLU A 207 -11.00 25.52 -0.94
N ASN A 208 -10.43 26.04 0.15
CA ASN A 208 -9.32 26.99 0.15
C ASN A 208 -7.94 26.34 0.07
N VAL A 209 -7.86 25.00 0.00
CA VAL A 209 -6.59 24.32 -0.32
C VAL A 209 -6.09 24.90 -1.66
N THR A 210 -4.79 25.05 -1.83
CA THR A 210 -4.18 25.40 -3.13
C THR A 210 -3.55 24.16 -3.71
N VAL A 211 -3.65 24.01 -5.04
CA VAL A 211 -3.01 22.93 -5.80
C VAL A 211 -2.10 23.59 -6.82
N THR A 212 -0.82 23.24 -6.81
CA THR A 212 0.12 23.59 -7.87
C THR A 212 0.65 22.33 -8.51
N SER A 213 0.79 22.33 -9.83
CA SER A 213 1.27 21.18 -10.60
C SER A 213 2.67 21.42 -11.12
N GLY A 214 3.44 20.35 -11.26
CA GLY A 214 4.75 20.34 -11.89
C GLY A 214 5.19 18.92 -12.21
N VAL A 215 6.49 18.72 -12.34
CA VAL A 215 7.11 17.41 -12.54
C VAL A 215 8.26 17.19 -11.57
N VAL A 216 8.55 15.92 -11.26
CA VAL A 216 9.79 15.55 -10.57
C VAL A 216 10.97 15.95 -11.45
N SER A 217 11.78 16.89 -10.98
CA SER A 217 12.98 17.34 -11.68
C SER A 217 14.16 16.43 -11.36
N ARG A 218 14.32 16.04 -10.09
CA ARG A 218 15.44 15.21 -9.66
C ARG A 218 15.22 14.59 -8.29
N PHE A 219 15.83 13.44 -8.08
CA PHE A 219 16.02 12.86 -6.76
C PHE A 219 17.39 13.21 -6.18
N THR A 220 17.43 13.67 -4.93
CA THR A 220 18.70 14.09 -4.31
C THR A 220 18.77 13.74 -2.84
N THR A 221 19.99 13.66 -2.32
CA THR A 221 20.28 13.57 -0.89
C THR A 221 21.12 14.77 -0.50
N SER A 222 20.74 15.48 0.56
CA SER A 222 21.46 16.68 1.00
C SER A 222 22.21 16.42 2.30
N SER A 223 23.55 16.46 2.24
CA SER A 223 24.40 16.30 3.42
C SER A 223 24.27 17.46 4.41
N SER A 224 24.02 18.69 3.93
CA SER A 224 23.79 19.86 4.78
C SER A 224 22.47 19.81 5.55
N LEU A 225 21.53 18.97 5.11
CA LEU A 225 20.24 18.74 5.76
C LEU A 225 20.22 17.37 6.41
N GLY A 226 21.28 17.00 7.14
CA GLY A 226 21.36 15.73 7.86
C GLY A 226 21.37 14.47 6.99
N GLY A 227 21.75 14.56 5.71
CA GLY A 227 21.64 13.43 4.77
C GLY A 227 20.20 13.16 4.32
N THR A 228 19.31 14.16 4.44
CA THR A 228 17.90 14.01 4.06
C THR A 228 17.75 13.70 2.59
N ARG A 229 16.90 12.71 2.29
CA ARG A 229 16.50 12.36 0.93
C ARG A 229 15.33 13.26 0.52
N LEU A 230 15.45 13.87 -0.65
CA LEU A 230 14.55 14.89 -1.16
C LEU A 230 14.09 14.56 -2.58
N ILE A 231 12.90 15.06 -2.91
CA ILE A 231 12.34 15.13 -4.26
C ILE A 231 12.40 16.58 -4.68
N GLN A 232 13.20 16.89 -5.68
CA GLN A 232 13.22 18.20 -6.32
C GLN A 232 12.15 18.22 -7.42
N HIS A 233 11.33 19.26 -7.45
CA HIS A 233 10.28 19.45 -8.46
C HIS A 233 10.12 20.93 -8.82
N ASP A 234 9.38 21.19 -9.90
CA ASP A 234 9.11 22.56 -10.37
C ASP A 234 7.67 23.04 -10.09
N ALA A 235 6.85 22.22 -9.41
CA ALA A 235 5.57 22.70 -8.88
C ALA A 235 5.81 23.84 -7.89
N THR A 236 5.12 24.97 -8.09
CA THR A 236 5.30 26.18 -7.28
C THR A 236 4.92 25.94 -5.83
N ILE A 237 5.88 26.06 -4.90
CA ILE A 237 5.63 26.10 -3.45
C ILE A 237 5.72 27.55 -2.97
N ASN A 238 4.65 28.02 -2.34
CA ASN A 238 4.67 29.28 -1.59
C ASN A 238 4.78 28.99 -0.09
N SER A 239 5.21 29.97 0.70
CA SER A 239 5.10 29.92 2.17
C SER A 239 3.67 29.49 2.53
N GLY A 240 3.50 28.56 3.48
CA GLY A 240 2.21 27.97 3.87
C GLY A 240 1.85 26.61 3.23
N ASN A 241 2.43 26.26 2.08
CA ASN A 241 2.32 24.88 1.55
C ASN A 241 3.21 23.88 2.30
N SER A 242 4.20 24.36 3.06
CA SER A 242 5.07 23.55 3.93
C SER A 242 4.23 22.63 4.81
N GLY A 243 4.61 21.36 4.83
CA GLY A 243 3.97 20.30 5.62
C GLY A 243 2.82 19.62 4.91
N GLY A 244 2.29 20.22 3.83
CA GLY A 244 1.30 19.60 2.97
C GLY A 244 1.90 18.52 2.07
N PRO A 245 1.06 17.68 1.43
CA PRO A 245 1.54 16.55 0.66
C PRO A 245 1.98 16.97 -0.75
N LEU A 246 3.01 16.29 -1.25
CA LEU A 246 3.32 16.19 -2.68
C LEU A 246 2.71 14.89 -3.20
N LEU A 247 1.76 15.00 -4.14
CA LEU A 247 1.04 13.87 -4.72
C LEU A 247 1.55 13.54 -6.11
N ASN A 248 1.50 12.27 -6.50
CA ASN A 248 1.53 11.91 -7.93
C ASN A 248 0.15 12.03 -8.58
N ALA A 249 0.07 11.79 -9.89
CA ALA A 249 -1.19 11.87 -10.64
C ALA A 249 -2.28 10.86 -10.20
N GLY A 250 -1.91 9.82 -9.45
CA GLY A 250 -2.83 8.85 -8.86
C GLY A 250 -3.36 9.23 -7.47
N GLY A 251 -2.92 10.37 -6.91
CA GLY A 251 -3.29 10.81 -5.57
C GLY A 251 -2.47 10.17 -4.44
N ALA A 252 -1.40 9.44 -4.77
CA ALA A 252 -0.47 8.89 -3.78
C ALA A 252 0.42 9.99 -3.21
N VAL A 253 0.59 10.03 -1.90
CA VAL A 253 1.57 10.91 -1.26
C VAL A 253 2.97 10.35 -1.50
N ILE A 254 3.81 11.10 -2.21
CA ILE A 254 5.19 10.74 -2.52
C ILE A 254 6.20 11.52 -1.65
N GLY A 255 5.77 12.64 -1.05
CA GLY A 255 6.59 13.43 -0.15
C GLY A 255 5.83 14.51 0.61
N ILE A 256 6.55 15.25 1.45
CA ILE A 256 6.07 16.38 2.25
C ILE A 256 6.72 17.66 1.72
N ASN A 257 5.92 18.60 1.24
CA ASN A 257 6.39 19.88 0.73
C ASN A 257 7.20 20.63 1.80
N THR A 258 8.37 21.18 1.45
CA THR A 258 9.19 22.02 2.35
C THR A 258 9.64 23.31 1.66
N TYR A 259 9.30 24.45 2.25
CA TYR A 259 9.65 25.79 1.73
C TYR A 259 11.07 26.24 2.14
N THR A 260 11.65 25.63 3.17
CA THR A 260 12.90 26.08 3.82
C THR A 260 14.15 25.85 2.96
N ILE A 261 14.01 25.23 1.77
CA ILE A 261 15.12 24.92 0.87
C ILE A 261 15.01 25.83 -0.36
N THR A 262 15.38 27.11 -0.21
CA THR A 262 15.54 28.02 -1.35
C THR A 262 16.94 27.89 -1.94
N PRO A 263 17.10 27.58 -3.24
CA PRO A 263 18.41 27.55 -3.87
C PRO A 263 19.05 28.95 -3.89
N GLU A 264 20.36 29.03 -3.67
CA GLU A 264 21.16 30.27 -3.66
C GLU A 264 21.19 31.04 -5.00
N SER A 265 20.52 30.55 -6.06
CA SER A 265 20.59 31.15 -7.39
C SER A 265 19.35 30.86 -8.22
N GLY A 266 18.50 31.88 -8.46
CA GLY A 266 17.67 32.10 -9.66
C GLY A 266 16.74 31.00 -10.21
N ASN A 267 16.73 29.80 -9.63
CA ASN A 267 15.99 28.64 -10.09
C ASN A 267 14.79 28.41 -9.19
N THR A 268 13.60 28.33 -9.78
CA THR A 268 12.35 27.88 -9.16
C THR A 268 12.38 26.37 -8.93
N SER A 269 13.27 25.89 -8.08
CA SER A 269 13.29 24.49 -7.64
C SER A 269 12.72 24.38 -6.23
N SER A 270 11.63 23.66 -6.13
CA SER A 270 10.95 23.29 -4.90
C SER A 270 11.43 21.92 -4.43
N TYR A 271 11.29 21.65 -3.12
CA TYR A 271 11.70 20.38 -2.54
C TYR A 271 10.61 19.78 -1.67
N ALA A 272 10.58 18.45 -1.63
CA ALA A 272 9.78 17.67 -0.70
C ALA A 272 10.63 16.62 0.00
N VAL A 273 10.40 16.42 1.31
CA VAL A 273 10.97 15.32 2.08
C VAL A 273 10.29 14.03 1.64
N ARG A 274 11.06 12.97 1.37
CA ARG A 274 10.47 11.72 0.88
C ARG A 274 9.54 11.07 1.90
N ILE A 275 8.44 10.49 1.41
CA ILE A 275 7.40 9.92 2.29
C ILE A 275 7.84 8.68 3.06
N SER A 276 8.89 7.97 2.63
CA SER A 276 9.37 6.78 3.33
C SER A 276 9.79 7.05 4.78
N TYR A 277 10.30 8.25 5.10
CA TYR A 277 10.61 8.61 6.48
C TYR A 277 9.36 8.59 7.38
N VAL A 278 8.23 9.01 6.84
CA VAL A 278 6.95 8.98 7.55
C VAL A 278 6.44 7.56 7.67
N ALA A 279 6.48 6.78 6.59
CA ALA A 279 6.08 5.37 6.60
C ALA A 279 6.81 4.59 7.71
N ASP A 280 8.15 4.68 7.74
CA ASP A 280 8.98 4.04 8.78
C ASP A 280 8.60 4.49 10.19
N LYS A 281 8.29 5.78 10.36
CA LYS A 281 7.90 6.34 11.66
C LYS A 281 6.49 5.93 12.09
N LEU A 282 5.55 5.83 11.16
CA LEU A 282 4.19 5.34 11.45
C LEU A 282 4.23 3.88 11.87
N ASP A 283 5.06 3.05 11.22
CA ASP A 283 5.30 1.66 11.63
C ASP A 283 5.88 1.56 13.05
N GLU A 284 6.86 2.40 13.38
CA GLU A 284 7.45 2.47 14.73
C GLU A 284 6.42 2.90 15.80
N LEU A 285 5.56 3.85 15.46
CA LEU A 285 4.48 4.34 16.33
C LEU A 285 3.27 3.40 16.39
N GLY A 286 3.21 2.36 15.54
CA GLY A 286 2.09 1.45 15.43
C GLY A 286 0.82 2.08 14.86
N ILE A 287 0.96 3.12 14.04
CA ILE A 287 -0.14 3.82 13.37
C ILE A 287 -0.38 3.18 12.02
N ALA A 288 -1.55 2.58 11.83
CA ALA A 288 -1.94 2.00 10.55
C ALA A 288 -2.15 3.09 9.49
N TYR A 289 -1.70 2.81 8.27
CA TYR A 289 -1.91 3.66 7.09
C TYR A 289 -2.06 2.80 5.85
N ASP A 290 -2.81 3.31 4.87
CA ASP A 290 -2.94 2.66 3.58
C ASP A 290 -1.78 3.02 2.65
N VAL A 291 -1.40 2.02 1.86
CA VAL A 291 -0.37 2.13 0.83
C VAL A 291 -1.04 2.24 -0.53
N TYR A 292 -0.55 3.15 -1.36
CA TYR A 292 -1.06 3.35 -2.70
C TYR A 292 -0.75 2.16 -3.61
N GLU A 293 -1.80 1.58 -4.19
CA GLU A 293 -1.71 0.59 -5.25
C GLU A 293 -2.22 1.22 -6.57
N PRO A 294 -1.34 1.44 -7.57
CA PRO A 294 -1.77 1.99 -8.84
C PRO A 294 -2.79 1.06 -9.49
N ASP A 295 -4.01 1.56 -9.64
CA ASP A 295 -5.17 0.86 -10.21
C ASP A 295 -5.45 -0.49 -9.57
N GLY A 296 -6.00 -0.46 -8.35
CA GLY A 296 -6.74 -1.54 -7.71
C GLY A 296 -6.31 -2.93 -8.18
N GLY A 297 -5.24 -3.46 -7.55
CA GLY A 297 -4.78 -4.81 -7.77
C GLY A 297 -5.99 -5.75 -7.92
N PRO A 298 -5.95 -6.66 -8.91
CA PRO A 298 -7.12 -7.16 -9.63
C PRO A 298 -8.35 -7.22 -8.73
N GLY A 299 -9.18 -6.18 -8.79
CA GLY A 299 -10.25 -6.00 -7.81
C GLY A 299 -11.07 -7.28 -7.70
N ILE A 300 -11.73 -7.53 -6.56
CA ILE A 300 -12.57 -8.74 -6.35
C ILE A 300 -13.43 -9.07 -7.59
N TRP A 301 -13.90 -8.05 -8.30
CA TRP A 301 -14.59 -8.16 -9.58
C TRP A 301 -13.81 -8.89 -10.69
N LEU A 302 -12.50 -8.72 -10.85
CA LEU A 302 -11.71 -9.52 -11.79
C LEU A 302 -11.74 -11.00 -11.42
N TYR A 303 -11.57 -11.34 -10.14
CA TYR A 303 -11.67 -12.73 -9.67
C TYR A 303 -13.08 -13.30 -9.82
N VAL A 304 -14.11 -12.49 -9.55
CA VAL A 304 -15.53 -12.84 -9.77
C VAL A 304 -15.82 -13.02 -11.27
N MET A 305 -15.27 -12.16 -12.14
CA MET A 305 -15.39 -12.26 -13.59
C MET A 305 -14.66 -13.49 -14.14
N ILE A 306 -13.45 -13.77 -13.65
CA ILE A 306 -12.71 -15.00 -13.96
C ILE A 306 -13.52 -16.22 -13.52
N ALA A 307 -14.08 -16.21 -12.31
CA ALA A 307 -14.93 -17.29 -11.81
C ALA A 307 -16.21 -17.45 -12.65
N ALA A 308 -16.87 -16.37 -13.03
CA ALA A 308 -18.05 -16.39 -13.89
C ALA A 308 -17.73 -16.93 -15.29
N VAL A 309 -16.60 -16.52 -15.88
CA VAL A 309 -16.11 -17.05 -17.16
C VAL A 309 -15.82 -18.55 -17.06
N ILE A 310 -15.19 -19.00 -15.98
CA ILE A 310 -14.95 -20.42 -15.72
C ILE A 310 -16.28 -21.19 -15.63
N VAL A 311 -17.27 -20.67 -14.91
CA VAL A 311 -18.61 -21.28 -14.80
C VAL A 311 -19.30 -21.37 -16.15
N VAL A 312 -19.22 -20.32 -16.99
CA VAL A 312 -19.78 -20.33 -18.35
C VAL A 312 -19.05 -21.33 -19.24
N ILE A 313 -17.72 -21.41 -19.16
CA ILE A 313 -16.92 -22.40 -19.90
C ILE A 313 -17.33 -23.82 -19.50
N ILE A 314 -17.46 -24.09 -18.19
CA ILE A 314 -17.93 -25.38 -17.67
C ILE A 314 -19.35 -25.68 -18.17
N ALA A 315 -20.28 -24.71 -18.10
CA ALA A 315 -21.65 -24.89 -18.56
C ALA A 315 -21.73 -25.17 -20.07
N VAL A 316 -20.93 -24.47 -20.88
CA VAL A 316 -20.82 -24.70 -22.33
C VAL A 316 -20.19 -26.05 -22.62
N LEU A 317 -19.15 -26.44 -21.89
CA LEU A 317 -18.51 -27.75 -22.00
C LEU A 317 -19.52 -28.85 -21.67
N VAL A 318 -20.28 -28.71 -20.59
CA VAL A 318 -21.36 -29.62 -20.19
C VAL A 318 -22.46 -29.67 -21.25
N LEU A 319 -22.87 -28.54 -21.83
CA LEU A 319 -23.86 -28.49 -22.90
C LEU A 319 -23.38 -29.13 -24.20
N VAL A 320 -22.11 -28.94 -24.57
CA VAL A 320 -21.48 -29.58 -25.74
C VAL A 320 -21.34 -31.09 -25.52
N LEU A 321 -20.96 -31.51 -24.32
CA LEU A 321 -20.88 -32.92 -23.93
C LEU A 321 -22.27 -33.57 -23.83
N ARG A 322 -23.30 -32.84 -23.38
CA ARG A 322 -24.71 -33.31 -23.34
C ARG A 322 -25.34 -33.38 -24.73
N ARG A 323 -25.03 -32.43 -25.63
CA ARG A 323 -25.50 -32.47 -27.03
C ARG A 323 -24.90 -33.63 -27.84
N ARG A 324 -23.82 -34.27 -27.37
CA ARG A 324 -23.28 -35.50 -27.96
C ARG A 324 -24.04 -36.78 -27.56
N LYS A 325 -25.02 -36.72 -26.66
CA LYS A 325 -25.86 -37.87 -26.32
C LYS A 325 -27.32 -37.60 -26.66
N ARG A 326 -27.70 -37.92 -27.89
CA ARG A 326 -29.06 -38.36 -28.21
C ARG A 326 -29.04 -39.89 -28.30
N PRO A 327 -29.96 -40.62 -27.64
CA PRO A 327 -29.97 -42.07 -27.68
C PRO A 327 -30.78 -42.56 -28.88
N VAL A 328 -30.24 -43.50 -29.65
CA VAL A 328 -31.03 -44.45 -30.44
C VAL A 328 -30.37 -45.81 -30.25
N GLY A 329 -31.16 -46.78 -29.80
CA GLY A 329 -30.70 -47.96 -29.09
C GLY A 329 -30.27 -49.15 -29.96
N ALA A 330 -29.42 -49.95 -29.30
CA ALA A 330 -29.26 -51.42 -29.30
C ALA A 330 -28.82 -52.13 -30.61
N PRO A 331 -28.22 -53.35 -30.56
CA PRO A 331 -27.79 -54.19 -29.40
C PRO A 331 -26.36 -54.81 -29.48
N ALA A 332 -25.89 -55.37 -28.35
CA ALA A 332 -24.86 -56.43 -28.15
C ALA A 332 -23.39 -56.19 -28.59
N PRO A 333 -22.37 -57.00 -28.17
CA PRO A 333 -22.17 -57.85 -26.98
C PRO A 333 -20.90 -57.47 -26.16
N ALA A 334 -20.60 -58.29 -25.17
CA ALA A 334 -19.53 -58.19 -24.16
C ALA A 334 -18.08 -58.00 -24.69
N GLY A 335 -17.28 -57.33 -23.87
CA GLY A 335 -15.84 -57.59 -23.77
C GLY A 335 -14.88 -56.44 -24.13
N ALA A 336 -14.83 -55.37 -23.33
CA ALA A 336 -13.62 -54.55 -23.18
C ALA A 336 -13.63 -53.83 -21.83
N ALA A 337 -12.57 -54.04 -21.06
CA ALA A 337 -12.41 -53.54 -19.68
C ALA A 337 -12.38 -52.00 -19.60
N ALA A 338 -12.94 -51.46 -18.51
CA ALA A 338 -12.92 -50.03 -18.18
C ALA A 338 -11.48 -49.53 -17.90
N PRO A 339 -11.16 -48.25 -18.14
CA PRO A 339 -9.83 -47.71 -17.88
C PRO A 339 -9.52 -47.76 -16.36
N ALA A 340 -8.35 -48.29 -16.02
CA ALA A 340 -7.89 -48.45 -14.65
C ALA A 340 -7.68 -47.08 -13.98
N ALA A 341 -8.33 -46.84 -12.83
CA ALA A 341 -8.10 -45.65 -12.03
C ALA A 341 -6.83 -45.82 -11.18
N PHE A 342 -5.84 -44.94 -11.34
CA PHE A 342 -4.60 -44.98 -10.57
C PHE A 342 -4.82 -44.58 -9.11
N ARG A 343 -4.01 -45.17 -8.24
CA ARG A 343 -3.97 -44.94 -6.80
C ARG A 343 -2.52 -44.94 -6.33
N PHE A 344 -2.29 -44.41 -5.13
CA PHE A 344 -1.04 -44.63 -4.40
C PHE A 344 -1.34 -45.14 -3.01
N GLN A 345 -0.53 -46.06 -2.51
CA GLN A 345 -0.65 -46.69 -1.20
C GLN A 345 0.57 -46.35 -0.34
N GLY A 346 0.35 -45.93 0.90
CA GLY A 346 1.45 -45.72 1.85
C GLY A 346 2.10 -47.06 2.23
N LEU A 347 3.40 -47.19 1.99
CA LEU A 347 4.21 -48.32 2.42
C LEU A 347 4.77 -48.09 3.84
N SER A 348 5.15 -46.86 4.16
CA SER A 348 5.72 -46.46 5.44
C SER A 348 5.24 -45.07 5.86
N GLY A 349 5.44 -44.72 7.14
CA GLY A 349 5.19 -43.38 7.65
C GLY A 349 3.74 -43.09 8.04
N ALA A 350 3.37 -41.81 8.03
CA ALA A 350 2.10 -41.33 8.62
C ALA A 350 0.84 -41.90 7.95
N PHE A 351 0.98 -42.47 6.75
CA PHE A 351 -0.11 -43.03 5.96
C PHE A 351 0.10 -44.50 5.59
N ALA A 352 0.97 -45.22 6.29
CA ALA A 352 1.22 -46.64 6.06
C ALA A 352 -0.08 -47.46 6.02
N GLY A 353 -0.21 -48.33 5.01
CA GLY A 353 -1.39 -49.17 4.78
C GLY A 353 -2.61 -48.47 4.18
N ARG A 354 -2.61 -47.13 4.06
CA ARG A 354 -3.73 -46.37 3.49
C ARG A 354 -3.59 -46.21 1.99
N ARG A 355 -4.73 -46.21 1.28
CA ARG A 355 -4.82 -46.10 -0.19
C ARG A 355 -5.56 -44.83 -0.58
N PHE A 356 -5.01 -44.09 -1.55
CA PHE A 356 -5.54 -42.82 -2.01
C PHE A 356 -5.72 -42.82 -3.54
N ALA A 357 -6.82 -42.22 -4.01
CA ALA A 357 -7.06 -42.08 -5.44
C ALA A 357 -6.25 -40.92 -6.03
N ILE A 358 -5.76 -41.10 -7.25
CA ILE A 358 -5.16 -40.00 -8.03
C ILE A 358 -6.25 -39.50 -8.98
N ASP A 359 -6.97 -38.45 -8.57
CA ASP A 359 -7.99 -37.79 -9.37
C ASP A 359 -7.51 -36.37 -9.71
N GLY A 360 -7.08 -36.17 -10.95
CA GLY A 360 -6.42 -34.93 -11.37
C GLY A 360 -5.03 -34.76 -10.74
N THR A 361 -4.82 -33.64 -10.06
CA THR A 361 -3.53 -33.25 -9.46
C THR A 361 -3.61 -33.33 -7.94
N VAL A 362 -2.73 -34.13 -7.32
CA VAL A 362 -2.60 -34.29 -5.88
C VAL A 362 -1.31 -33.62 -5.42
N ARG A 363 -1.43 -32.51 -4.68
CA ARG A 363 -0.27 -31.81 -4.12
C ARG A 363 -0.03 -32.25 -2.68
N ILE A 364 1.18 -32.71 -2.40
CA ILE A 364 1.58 -33.31 -1.13
C ILE A 364 2.52 -32.36 -0.39
N GLY A 365 2.24 -32.10 0.89
CA GLY A 365 3.05 -31.25 1.76
C GLY A 365 2.39 -31.00 3.12
N ARG A 366 2.98 -30.14 3.94
CA ARG A 366 2.46 -29.78 5.28
C ARG A 366 1.51 -28.56 5.27
N ASP A 367 1.46 -27.79 4.20
CA ASP A 367 0.63 -26.58 4.11
C ASP A 367 -0.82 -26.91 3.69
N GLY A 368 -1.76 -26.79 4.62
CA GLY A 368 -3.18 -27.10 4.39
C GLY A 368 -3.92 -26.13 3.47
N GLN A 369 -3.38 -24.95 3.16
CA GLN A 369 -3.97 -24.02 2.20
C GLN A 369 -3.52 -24.31 0.76
N GLN A 370 -2.36 -24.95 0.60
CA GLN A 370 -1.75 -25.17 -0.72
C GLN A 370 -1.72 -26.64 -1.16
N CYS A 371 -1.81 -27.60 -0.22
CA CYS A 371 -1.72 -29.03 -0.48
C CYS A 371 -3.08 -29.73 -0.33
N SER A 372 -3.43 -30.58 -1.28
CA SER A 372 -4.63 -31.43 -1.21
C SER A 372 -4.39 -32.72 -0.42
N PHE A 373 -3.13 -33.11 -0.21
CA PHE A 373 -2.71 -34.20 0.66
C PHE A 373 -1.78 -33.67 1.75
N VAL A 374 -2.34 -33.45 2.94
CA VAL A 374 -1.68 -32.72 4.02
C VAL A 374 -1.04 -33.67 5.03
N TYR A 375 0.27 -33.50 5.23
CA TYR A 375 1.02 -34.19 6.29
C TYR A 375 0.84 -33.50 7.65
N PRO A 376 0.72 -34.25 8.76
CA PRO A 376 0.72 -33.68 10.10
C PRO A 376 2.01 -32.88 10.37
N ALA A 377 1.90 -31.80 11.14
CA ALA A 377 3.04 -30.91 11.42
C ALA A 377 4.20 -31.62 12.13
N GLU A 378 3.88 -32.64 12.92
CA GLU A 378 4.78 -33.51 13.70
C GLU A 378 5.75 -34.34 12.83
N VAL A 379 5.43 -34.53 11.54
CA VAL A 379 6.21 -35.40 10.65
C VAL A 379 7.39 -34.63 10.05
N SER A 380 8.60 -35.01 10.46
CA SER A 380 9.85 -34.50 9.90
C SER A 380 10.10 -35.02 8.48
N GLY A 381 10.92 -34.28 7.70
CA GLY A 381 11.31 -34.71 6.35
C GLY A 381 10.34 -34.32 5.23
N VAL A 382 9.16 -33.76 5.55
CA VAL A 382 8.19 -33.29 4.56
C VAL A 382 8.14 -31.75 4.54
N SER A 383 8.12 -31.15 3.35
CA SER A 383 8.14 -29.69 3.17
C SER A 383 6.72 -29.12 3.17
N ARG A 384 6.56 -27.79 3.32
CA ARG A 384 5.25 -27.11 3.27
C ARG A 384 4.50 -27.43 1.98
N THR A 385 5.20 -27.32 0.85
CA THR A 385 4.83 -27.83 -0.47
C THR A 385 5.98 -28.72 -0.94
N HIS A 386 5.79 -30.03 -1.03
CA HIS A 386 6.90 -30.97 -1.22
C HIS A 386 6.93 -31.53 -2.65
N CYS A 387 5.85 -32.16 -3.09
CA CYS A 387 5.76 -32.71 -4.43
C CYS A 387 4.32 -32.69 -4.95
N GLU A 388 4.17 -32.97 -6.24
CA GLU A 388 2.89 -33.01 -6.93
C GLU A 388 2.78 -34.29 -7.77
N LEU A 389 1.68 -35.02 -7.60
CA LEU A 389 1.28 -36.16 -8.43
C LEU A 389 0.20 -35.71 -9.42
N SER A 390 0.30 -36.15 -10.67
CA SER A 390 -0.79 -35.98 -11.65
C SER A 390 -0.96 -37.23 -12.49
N ALA A 391 -2.20 -37.58 -12.84
CA ALA A 391 -2.51 -38.68 -13.73
C ALA A 391 -3.01 -38.18 -15.09
N GLY A 392 -2.39 -38.64 -16.17
CA GLY A 392 -2.77 -38.28 -17.54
C GLY A 392 -2.33 -39.33 -18.55
N ASN A 393 -3.16 -39.61 -19.56
CA ASN A 393 -2.83 -40.52 -20.66
C ASN A 393 -2.35 -41.93 -20.24
N GLY A 394 -2.80 -42.45 -19.09
CA GLY A 394 -2.40 -43.79 -18.62
C GLY A 394 -1.05 -43.85 -17.89
N VAL A 395 -0.48 -42.70 -17.52
CA VAL A 395 0.79 -42.58 -16.78
C VAL A 395 0.59 -41.64 -15.58
N VAL A 396 1.29 -41.91 -14.48
CA VAL A 396 1.36 -41.01 -13.32
C VAL A 396 2.65 -40.21 -13.42
N TYR A 397 2.59 -38.91 -13.20
CA TYR A 397 3.75 -38.02 -13.16
C TYR A 397 3.95 -37.52 -11.73
N LEU A 398 5.17 -37.59 -11.24
CA LEU A 398 5.60 -37.05 -9.95
C LEU A 398 6.59 -35.91 -10.19
N ARG A 399 6.32 -34.74 -9.63
CA ARG A 399 7.20 -33.58 -9.71
C ARG A 399 7.62 -33.12 -8.31
N ASP A 400 8.92 -32.94 -8.09
CA ASP A 400 9.43 -32.29 -6.88
C ASP A 400 9.17 -30.77 -6.97
N LEU A 401 8.66 -30.13 -5.92
CA LEU A 401 8.34 -28.70 -5.93
C LEU A 401 9.44 -27.83 -5.29
N GLY A 402 10.70 -28.28 -5.35
CA GLY A 402 11.81 -27.62 -4.67
C GLY A 402 11.86 -28.01 -3.19
N SER A 403 11.60 -29.27 -2.89
CA SER A 403 11.51 -29.72 -1.50
C SER A 403 12.87 -29.67 -0.79
N THR A 404 12.85 -29.29 0.48
CA THR A 404 14.05 -29.17 1.32
C THR A 404 14.77 -30.51 1.49
N TYR A 405 14.00 -31.58 1.69
CA TYR A 405 14.52 -32.91 1.98
C TYR A 405 14.61 -33.80 0.73
N GLY A 406 14.03 -33.37 -0.40
CA GLY A 406 14.08 -34.09 -1.67
C GLY A 406 12.95 -35.11 -1.85
N THR A 407 12.49 -35.25 -3.09
CA THR A 407 11.60 -36.34 -3.52
C THR A 407 12.42 -37.44 -4.22
N PHE A 408 12.11 -38.70 -3.95
CA PHE A 408 12.82 -39.85 -4.51
C PHE A 408 11.87 -40.77 -5.26
N VAL A 409 12.35 -41.38 -6.35
CA VAL A 409 11.64 -42.40 -7.13
C VAL A 409 12.53 -43.63 -7.24
N ASN A 410 12.05 -44.78 -6.75
CA ASN A 410 12.80 -46.04 -6.72
C ASN A 410 14.23 -45.86 -6.18
N GLY A 411 14.39 -45.04 -5.12
CA GLY A 411 15.67 -44.73 -4.48
C GLY A 411 16.52 -43.65 -5.18
N ARG A 412 16.15 -43.19 -6.38
CA ARG A 412 16.83 -42.07 -7.06
C ARG A 412 16.19 -40.74 -6.64
N ARG A 413 17.02 -39.81 -6.14
CA ARG A 413 16.59 -38.43 -5.86
C ARG A 413 16.29 -37.67 -7.14
N LEU A 414 15.15 -36.97 -7.17
CA LEU A 414 14.81 -36.02 -8.23
C LEU A 414 15.52 -34.69 -7.99
N SER A 415 15.93 -34.02 -9.07
CA SER A 415 16.38 -32.63 -9.01
C SER A 415 15.21 -31.71 -8.69
N PRO A 416 15.43 -30.54 -8.07
CA PRO A 416 14.37 -29.57 -7.82
C PRO A 416 13.59 -29.25 -9.10
N ASN A 417 12.25 -29.31 -9.05
CA ASN A 417 11.35 -29.12 -10.21
C ASN A 417 11.38 -30.21 -11.29
N GLU A 418 12.20 -31.27 -11.15
CA GLU A 418 12.23 -32.40 -12.07
C GLU A 418 10.92 -33.20 -12.00
N THR A 419 10.43 -33.64 -13.17
CA THR A 419 9.23 -34.49 -13.28
C THR A 419 9.63 -35.89 -13.71
N ALA A 420 9.27 -36.90 -12.93
CA ALA A 420 9.45 -38.31 -13.22
C ALA A 420 8.12 -38.99 -13.59
N SER A 421 8.15 -39.91 -14.55
CA SER A 421 7.01 -40.77 -14.88
C SER A 421 7.04 -42.03 -14.01
N LEU A 422 5.92 -42.35 -13.37
CA LEU A 422 5.70 -43.54 -12.54
C LEU A 422 4.72 -44.51 -13.22
N ARG A 423 5.00 -45.80 -13.06
CA ARG A 423 4.15 -46.93 -13.46
C ARG A 423 3.62 -47.65 -12.21
N PRO A 424 2.53 -48.44 -12.32
CA PRO A 424 2.12 -49.32 -11.23
C PRO A 424 3.26 -50.22 -10.77
N GLY A 425 3.50 -50.25 -9.47
CA GLY A 425 4.63 -50.94 -8.83
C GLY A 425 5.81 -50.02 -8.48
N ASP A 426 5.92 -48.83 -9.09
CA ASP A 426 6.98 -47.88 -8.74
C ASP A 426 6.72 -47.26 -7.36
N VAL A 427 7.81 -47.04 -6.63
CA VAL A 427 7.81 -46.46 -5.29
C VAL A 427 8.35 -45.03 -5.35
N PHE A 428 7.73 -44.12 -4.62
CA PHE A 428 8.28 -42.80 -4.35
C PHE A 428 8.33 -42.50 -2.86
N SER A 429 9.31 -41.71 -2.43
CA SER A 429 9.49 -41.32 -1.02
C SER A 429 9.77 -39.82 -0.85
N LEU A 430 9.37 -39.28 0.31
CA LEU A 430 9.46 -37.86 0.66
C LEU A 430 10.50 -37.65 1.75
N GLY A 431 11.62 -37.03 1.41
CA GLY A 431 12.76 -36.79 2.31
C GLY A 431 13.58 -38.03 2.65
N SER A 432 12.92 -39.13 3.02
CA SER A 432 13.51 -40.43 3.31
C SER A 432 12.51 -41.56 3.06
N ASP A 433 12.99 -42.81 3.09
CA ASP A 433 12.13 -44.00 2.98
C ASP A 433 11.18 -44.20 4.18
N GLU A 434 11.26 -43.34 5.20
CA GLU A 434 10.29 -43.30 6.29
C GLU A 434 8.91 -42.81 5.85
N GLN A 435 8.85 -42.06 4.72
CA GLN A 435 7.59 -41.60 4.12
C GLN A 435 7.53 -42.08 2.66
N SER A 436 7.14 -43.34 2.44
CA SER A 436 7.13 -43.95 1.12
C SER A 436 5.76 -44.45 0.67
N PHE A 437 5.55 -44.46 -0.65
CA PHE A 437 4.31 -44.84 -1.30
C PHE A 437 4.57 -45.65 -2.57
N ILE A 438 3.67 -46.58 -2.89
CA ILE A 438 3.69 -47.36 -4.14
C ILE A 438 2.50 -46.96 -5.03
N ILE A 439 2.74 -46.87 -6.34
CA ILE A 439 1.67 -46.63 -7.33
C ILE A 439 0.94 -47.95 -7.63
N ASP A 440 -0.39 -47.91 -7.63
CA ASP A 440 -1.27 -49.06 -7.86
C ASP A 440 -2.45 -48.69 -8.77
N VAL A 441 -3.19 -49.68 -9.25
CA VAL A 441 -4.40 -49.53 -10.08
C VAL A 441 -5.61 -50.16 -9.38
N LYS A 442 -6.78 -49.51 -9.50
CA LYS A 442 -8.03 -50.01 -8.92
C LYS A 442 -8.40 -51.38 -9.54
N GLY A 443 -8.14 -52.46 -8.81
CA GLY A 443 -8.47 -53.85 -9.19
C GLY A 443 -7.33 -54.88 -9.11
N GLY A 444 -6.12 -54.49 -8.69
CA GLY A 444 -5.02 -55.41 -8.37
C GLY A 444 -5.22 -56.13 -7.03
N ALA A 445 -4.83 -57.41 -6.95
CA ALA A 445 -4.94 -58.27 -5.78
C ALA A 445 -4.12 -57.77 -4.59
#